data_AF-A0A8H9Y755-F1
#
_entry.id   AF-A0A8H9Y755-F1
#
_cell.length_a   1.000
_cell.length_b   1.000
_cell.length_c   1.000
_cell.angle_alpha   90.00
_cell.angle_beta   90.00
_cell.angle_gamma   90.00
#
_symmetry.space_group_name_H-M   'P 1'
#
loop_
_entity.id
_entity.type
_entity.pdbx_description
1 polymer ?
#
loop_
_entity_poly.entity_id
_entity_poly.type
_entity_poly.pdbx_seq_one_letter_code
_entity_poly.pdbx_strand_id
1 'polypeptide(L)'
;MSTSDRELTAQIVRLWATETHLAPTAAPGETVEVVSPHLAADARSDAAADAPRLAFRWTVPARAGTGGSGTARNPRPDVPVHAPAGIADVRLVDGPSVPGERVGDAGRPVDDPRDLLDLLFRVADYRTVPGGDGTSLNRTTRRARPRTGRDGHAPDGTDAAVAAVVAAHEALVDTLDGTLGGTLDGTGDRPDPAAGDPATAGHTPGAWAVVPSLFFPGLDGVGTPDPTGHPQPGRLWAATAPWGGPAAGAPVIPLDELEFDRALTDDPAFPGIALRPADPDADADLVSTWMRLPHLAATFRQAWGPEVWHAELEHLAAHPGFQPMILTRDGEGIGYIELYRPAHMSIGAARPTDPRTAGGHMGLADLTQIRTGLGRRVVDRFIRQVHARRDTGRFTHLLSEPDIRNPAMVGAIRHTVAWEQALVSFPHKSVVLFSSAGVD
;
A
#
# COMPACT_ATOMS: atom_id res chain seq x y z
N MET A 1 -16.25 -0.46 28.72
CA MET A 1 -15.43 0.69 28.25
C MET A 1 -16.05 2.02 28.62
N SER A 2 -15.31 2.92 29.29
CA SER A 2 -15.74 4.29 29.59
C SER A 2 -15.85 5.13 28.29
N THR A 3 -16.50 6.31 28.35
CA THR A 3 -16.54 7.23 27.18
C THR A 3 -15.15 7.68 26.76
N SER A 4 -14.25 7.93 27.73
CA SER A 4 -12.86 8.32 27.47
C SER A 4 -12.08 7.21 26.76
N ASP A 5 -12.27 5.95 27.18
CA ASP A 5 -11.57 4.81 26.59
C ASP A 5 -12.06 4.53 25.15
N ARG A 6 -13.35 4.77 24.87
CA ARG A 6 -13.89 4.65 23.49
C ARG A 6 -13.24 5.66 22.56
N GLU A 7 -13.14 6.91 23.01
CA GLU A 7 -12.53 7.96 22.20
C GLU A 7 -11.04 7.68 21.97
N LEU A 8 -10.31 7.27 23.00
CA LEU A 8 -8.91 6.89 22.86
C LEU A 8 -8.72 5.70 21.90
N THR A 9 -9.57 4.67 21.99
CA THR A 9 -9.57 3.54 21.06
C THR A 9 -9.79 4.02 19.62
N ALA A 10 -10.73 4.94 19.40
CA ALA A 10 -11.00 5.51 18.10
C ALA A 10 -9.80 6.29 17.55
N GLN A 11 -9.12 7.09 18.38
CA GLN A 11 -7.90 7.81 18.00
C GLN A 11 -6.76 6.86 17.60
N ILE A 12 -6.53 5.80 18.38
CA ILE A 12 -5.54 4.76 18.08
C ILE A 12 -5.82 4.13 16.71
N VAL A 13 -7.07 3.71 16.45
CA VAL A 13 -7.46 3.08 15.18
C VAL A 13 -7.34 4.05 14.02
N ARG A 14 -7.76 5.31 14.18
CA ARG A 14 -7.64 6.34 13.13
C ARG A 14 -6.18 6.57 12.76
N LEU A 15 -5.31 6.77 13.75
CA LEU A 15 -3.88 6.95 13.52
C LEU A 15 -3.30 5.73 12.80
N TRP A 16 -3.50 4.53 13.34
CA TRP A 16 -2.97 3.30 12.75
C TRP A 16 -3.49 3.02 11.33
N ALA A 17 -4.79 3.20 11.08
CA ALA A 17 -5.37 3.04 9.75
C ALA A 17 -4.82 4.06 8.75
N THR A 18 -4.46 5.25 9.22
CA THR A 18 -3.81 6.29 8.39
C THR A 18 -2.39 5.87 8.05
N GLU A 19 -1.56 5.48 9.02
CA GLU A 19 -0.18 5.07 8.75
C GLU A 19 -0.06 3.78 7.94
N THR A 20 -1.13 2.97 7.93
CA THR A 20 -1.19 1.72 7.17
C THR A 20 -2.00 1.81 5.89
N HIS A 21 -2.59 2.96 5.56
CA HIS A 21 -3.46 3.17 4.39
C HIS A 21 -4.69 2.24 4.31
N LEU A 22 -5.24 1.87 5.48
CA LEU A 22 -6.46 1.06 5.62
C LEU A 22 -7.75 1.89 5.73
N ALA A 23 -7.67 3.21 5.52
CA ALA A 23 -8.85 4.07 5.54
C ALA A 23 -9.84 3.65 4.43
N PRO A 24 -11.12 3.40 4.75
CA PRO A 24 -12.07 2.89 3.77
C PRO A 24 -12.65 4.02 2.92
N THR A 25 -13.23 3.63 1.78
CA THR A 25 -14.00 4.56 0.94
C THR A 25 -15.48 4.37 1.19
N ALA A 26 -16.10 5.46 1.65
CA ALA A 26 -17.50 5.50 2.03
C ALA A 26 -18.05 6.91 1.80
N ALA A 27 -19.31 7.00 1.44
CA ALA A 27 -20.00 8.27 1.27
C ALA A 27 -20.15 9.00 2.62
N PRO A 28 -20.27 10.34 2.64
CA PRO A 28 -20.58 11.06 3.87
C PRO A 28 -21.85 10.51 4.54
N GLY A 29 -21.76 10.20 5.84
CA GLY A 29 -22.84 9.59 6.63
C GLY A 29 -22.91 8.06 6.52
N GLU A 30 -22.08 7.42 5.71
CA GLU A 30 -22.01 5.97 5.59
C GLU A 30 -21.11 5.36 6.66
N THR A 31 -21.53 4.20 7.17
CA THR A 31 -20.75 3.34 8.05
C THR A 31 -20.33 2.09 7.29
N VAL A 32 -19.04 1.80 7.27
CA VAL A 32 -18.45 0.63 6.61
C VAL A 32 -17.65 -0.21 7.61
N GLU A 33 -17.71 -1.52 7.46
CA GLU A 33 -16.84 -2.44 8.21
C GLU A 33 -15.48 -2.53 7.52
N VAL A 34 -14.42 -2.27 8.28
CA VAL A 34 -13.04 -2.43 7.85
C VAL A 34 -12.44 -3.60 8.59
N VAL A 35 -11.83 -4.51 7.86
CA VAL A 35 -11.08 -5.62 8.43
C VAL A 35 -9.66 -5.53 7.93
N SER A 36 -8.71 -5.38 8.85
CA SER A 36 -7.29 -5.34 8.49
C SER A 36 -6.83 -6.66 7.87
N PRO A 37 -5.70 -6.66 7.14
CA PRO A 37 -4.90 -7.87 6.97
C PRO A 37 -4.50 -8.48 8.32
N HIS A 38 -4.01 -9.72 8.29
CA HIS A 38 -3.46 -10.40 9.48
C HIS A 38 -2.38 -9.56 10.17
N LEU A 39 -2.51 -9.40 11.48
CA LEU A 39 -1.56 -8.73 12.36
C LEU A 39 -0.45 -9.74 12.76
N ALA A 40 0.39 -10.21 11.81
CA ALA A 40 1.57 -11.05 12.08
C ALA A 40 2.88 -10.25 11.80
N ALA A 41 4.00 -10.32 12.54
CA ALA A 41 4.62 -11.28 13.48
C ALA A 41 5.17 -12.58 12.83
N ASP A 42 6.37 -12.45 12.27
CA ASP A 42 7.20 -13.46 11.58
C ASP A 42 6.69 -14.03 10.24
N ALA A 43 7.00 -13.33 9.14
CA ALA A 43 6.83 -13.76 7.75
C ALA A 43 7.53 -15.09 7.39
N ARG A 44 8.29 -15.69 8.32
CA ARG A 44 8.93 -17.00 8.17
C ARG A 44 8.17 -18.17 8.80
N SER A 45 7.04 -17.94 9.48
CA SER A 45 6.31 -19.01 10.18
C SER A 45 4.94 -19.30 9.56
N ASP A 46 4.58 -20.59 9.50
CA ASP A 46 3.24 -21.05 9.09
C ASP A 46 2.12 -20.52 10.02
N ALA A 47 2.47 -20.03 11.22
CA ALA A 47 1.55 -19.41 12.18
C ALA A 47 1.04 -18.02 11.76
N ALA A 48 1.62 -17.40 10.71
CA ALA A 48 1.19 -16.10 10.20
C ALA A 48 -0.23 -16.12 9.58
N ALA A 49 -0.71 -17.29 9.16
CA ALA A 49 -2.06 -17.46 8.61
C ALA A 49 -3.17 -17.39 9.69
N ASP A 50 -2.81 -17.63 10.96
CA ASP A 50 -3.73 -17.64 12.11
C ASP A 50 -3.62 -16.36 12.96
N ALA A 51 -2.80 -15.39 12.56
CA ALA A 51 -2.60 -14.17 13.32
C ALA A 51 -3.89 -13.32 13.38
N PRO A 52 -4.17 -12.67 14.53
CA PRO A 52 -5.41 -11.92 14.73
C PRO A 52 -5.49 -10.75 13.74
N ARG A 53 -6.71 -10.30 13.44
CA ARG A 53 -6.98 -9.13 12.61
C ARG A 53 -7.76 -8.11 13.43
N LEU A 54 -7.65 -6.84 13.06
CA LEU A 54 -8.48 -5.79 13.61
C LEU A 54 -9.71 -5.59 12.73
N ALA A 55 -10.90 -5.70 13.29
CA ALA A 55 -12.16 -5.35 12.65
C ALA A 55 -12.76 -4.12 13.35
N PHE A 56 -13.26 -3.14 12.59
CA PHE A 56 -13.86 -1.93 13.15
C PHE A 56 -14.89 -1.32 12.19
N ARG A 57 -15.91 -0.67 12.75
CA ARG A 57 -16.90 0.10 11.97
C ARG A 57 -16.45 1.55 11.86
N TRP A 58 -16.20 1.99 10.64
CA TRP A 58 -15.77 3.35 10.31
C TRP A 58 -16.95 4.16 9.76
N THR A 59 -17.27 5.28 10.39
CA THR A 59 -18.36 6.17 9.97
C THR A 59 -17.80 7.49 9.46
N VAL A 60 -18.03 7.78 8.18
CA VAL A 60 -17.64 9.07 7.60
C VAL A 60 -18.65 10.12 8.07
N PRO A 61 -18.22 11.26 8.66
CA PRO A 61 -19.15 12.28 9.11
C PRO A 61 -20.04 12.79 7.97
N ALA A 62 -21.33 12.96 8.25
CA ALA A 62 -22.24 13.60 7.30
C ALA A 62 -21.89 15.08 7.14
N ARG A 63 -22.14 15.65 5.96
CA ARG A 63 -22.03 17.10 5.77
C ARG A 63 -22.94 17.83 6.74
N ALA A 64 -22.41 18.75 7.52
CA ALA A 64 -23.23 19.76 8.17
C ALA A 64 -23.91 20.57 7.05
N GLY A 65 -25.23 20.47 6.93
CA GLY A 65 -25.98 21.20 5.92
C GLY A 65 -25.81 22.70 6.15
N THR A 66 -25.04 23.37 5.30
CA THR A 66 -25.08 24.83 5.22
C THR A 66 -26.41 25.19 4.57
N GLY A 67 -27.34 25.74 5.37
CA GLY A 67 -28.62 26.23 4.87
C GLY A 67 -28.40 27.32 3.83
N GLY A 68 -28.51 26.97 2.55
CA GLY A 68 -28.40 27.91 1.43
C GLY A 68 -28.90 27.27 0.15
N SER A 69 -30.04 27.74 -0.36
CA SER A 69 -30.58 27.33 -1.66
C SER A 69 -29.64 27.78 -2.77
N GLY A 70 -28.94 26.84 -3.40
CA GLY A 70 -28.05 27.11 -4.53
C GLY A 70 -27.83 25.85 -5.35
N THR A 71 -28.07 25.96 -6.65
CA THR A 71 -28.09 24.90 -7.66
C THR A 71 -26.91 23.92 -7.59
N ALA A 72 -27.23 22.62 -7.71
CA ALA A 72 -26.30 21.50 -7.76
C ALA A 72 -25.13 21.73 -8.73
N ARG A 73 -23.93 21.88 -8.17
CA ARG A 73 -22.66 21.57 -8.85
C ARG A 73 -22.00 20.44 -8.07
N ASN A 74 -21.32 19.56 -8.81
CA ASN A 74 -20.59 18.36 -8.40
C ASN A 74 -20.20 18.26 -6.90
N PRO A 75 -20.36 17.09 -6.26
CA PRO A 75 -19.90 16.91 -4.89
C PRO A 75 -18.37 17.08 -4.85
N ARG A 76 -17.89 18.20 -4.28
CA ARG A 76 -16.48 18.38 -3.91
C ARG A 76 -16.14 17.56 -2.65
N PRO A 77 -14.87 17.26 -2.35
CA PRO A 77 -14.49 16.44 -1.21
C PRO A 77 -14.30 17.31 0.05
N ASP A 78 -15.38 17.80 0.66
CA ASP A 78 -15.25 18.82 1.73
C ASP A 78 -15.18 18.23 3.16
N VAL A 79 -15.08 16.90 3.33
CA VAL A 79 -14.78 16.29 4.62
C VAL A 79 -13.63 15.30 4.44
N PRO A 80 -12.45 15.52 5.05
CA PRO A 80 -11.38 14.54 4.99
C PRO A 80 -11.88 13.21 5.55
N VAL A 81 -11.54 12.10 4.89
CA VAL A 81 -11.90 10.76 5.39
C VAL A 81 -11.35 10.53 6.81
N HIS A 82 -10.26 11.22 7.14
CA HIS A 82 -9.54 11.20 8.42
C HIS A 82 -9.94 12.32 9.39
N ALA A 83 -11.01 13.10 9.10
CA ALA A 83 -11.69 13.94 10.10
C ALA A 83 -12.15 13.06 11.29
N PRO A 84 -12.80 13.55 12.37
CA PRO A 84 -13.22 12.72 13.49
C PRO A 84 -14.36 11.74 13.09
N ALA A 85 -14.03 10.80 12.21
CA ALA A 85 -14.82 9.68 11.80
C ALA A 85 -15.13 8.85 13.04
N GLY A 86 -16.40 8.46 13.15
CA GLY A 86 -16.84 7.61 14.24
C GLY A 86 -16.23 6.23 14.05
N ILE A 87 -15.33 5.82 14.95
CA ILE A 87 -14.90 4.43 15.06
C ILE A 87 -15.73 3.80 16.17
N ALA A 88 -16.51 2.80 15.80
CA ALA A 88 -17.27 2.00 16.74
C ALA A 88 -16.85 0.53 16.63
N ASP A 89 -17.08 -0.22 17.72
CA ASP A 89 -17.11 -1.68 17.68
C ASP A 89 -15.79 -2.32 17.19
N VAL A 90 -14.68 -1.92 17.81
CA VAL A 90 -13.34 -2.45 17.51
C VAL A 90 -13.19 -3.84 18.12
N ARG A 91 -12.85 -4.81 17.28
CA ARG A 91 -12.77 -6.23 17.62
C ARG A 91 -11.49 -6.87 17.09
N LEU A 92 -10.98 -7.85 17.84
CA LEU A 92 -9.96 -8.77 17.38
C LEU A 92 -10.64 -10.03 16.86
N VAL A 93 -10.45 -10.32 15.58
CA VAL A 93 -11.01 -11.49 14.90
C VAL A 93 -9.89 -12.47 14.56
N ASP A 94 -10.14 -13.76 14.77
CA ASP A 94 -9.22 -14.85 14.44
C ASP A 94 -9.74 -15.58 13.18
N GLY A 95 -8.86 -16.19 12.38
CA GLY A 95 -9.24 -17.10 11.29
C GLY A 95 -8.77 -16.70 9.87
N PRO A 96 -8.82 -17.65 8.91
CA PRO A 96 -8.35 -17.44 7.53
C PRO A 96 -9.17 -16.38 6.81
N SER A 97 -8.53 -15.60 5.94
CA SER A 97 -9.19 -14.56 5.15
C SER A 97 -9.94 -15.13 3.94
N VAL A 98 -11.20 -14.74 3.76
CA VAL A 98 -11.85 -14.74 2.44
C VAL A 98 -11.97 -13.29 1.94
N PRO A 99 -11.62 -12.97 0.68
CA PRO A 99 -11.82 -11.62 0.14
C PRO A 99 -13.28 -11.15 0.26
N GLY A 100 -13.49 -9.94 0.77
CA GLY A 100 -14.83 -9.34 0.92
C GLY A 100 -15.65 -9.87 2.10
N GLU A 101 -15.08 -10.73 2.95
CA GLU A 101 -15.75 -11.24 4.14
C GLU A 101 -16.11 -10.13 5.12
N ARG A 102 -17.39 -10.03 5.43
CA ARG A 102 -17.89 -9.28 6.58
C ARG A 102 -17.87 -10.19 7.80
N VAL A 103 -17.20 -9.75 8.86
CA VAL A 103 -17.11 -10.51 10.12
C VAL A 103 -18.30 -10.23 11.04
N GLY A 104 -19.16 -9.26 10.71
CA GLY A 104 -20.42 -9.07 11.42
C GLY A 104 -20.16 -8.65 12.86
N ASP A 105 -20.62 -9.41 13.85
CA ASP A 105 -20.32 -9.20 15.28
C ASP A 105 -19.34 -10.25 15.85
N ALA A 106 -18.67 -11.03 14.99
CA ALA A 106 -17.69 -12.02 15.40
C ALA A 106 -16.40 -11.38 15.96
N GLY A 107 -15.67 -12.12 16.78
CA GLY A 107 -14.42 -11.69 17.41
C GLY A 107 -14.58 -11.20 18.84
N ARG A 108 -13.43 -11.03 19.52
CA ARG A 108 -13.40 -10.48 20.88
C ARG A 108 -13.41 -8.95 20.84
N PRO A 109 -14.28 -8.25 21.58
CA PRO A 109 -14.20 -6.81 21.73
C PRO A 109 -12.83 -6.37 22.25
N VAL A 110 -12.38 -5.20 21.80
CA VAL A 110 -11.25 -4.50 22.41
C VAL A 110 -11.80 -3.66 23.56
N ASP A 111 -11.61 -4.16 24.79
CA ASP A 111 -12.17 -3.54 25.99
C ASP A 111 -11.24 -2.52 26.66
N ASP A 112 -9.93 -2.60 26.40
CA ASP A 112 -8.91 -1.66 26.88
C ASP A 112 -8.09 -1.08 25.71
N PRO A 113 -8.09 0.24 25.48
CA PRO A 113 -7.25 0.89 24.47
C PRO A 113 -5.74 0.61 24.63
N ARG A 114 -5.26 0.35 25.86
CA ARG A 114 -3.85 0.09 26.15
C ARG A 114 -3.39 -1.27 25.57
N ASP A 115 -4.25 -2.27 25.63
CA ASP A 115 -4.00 -3.59 25.04
C ASP A 115 -3.94 -3.54 23.52
N LEU A 116 -4.84 -2.74 22.92
CA LEU A 116 -4.80 -2.46 21.48
C LEU A 116 -3.48 -1.77 21.10
N LEU A 117 -3.09 -0.75 21.86
CA LEU A 117 -1.87 -0.01 21.59
C LEU A 117 -0.62 -0.91 21.65
N ASP A 118 -0.51 -1.74 22.69
CA ASP A 118 0.59 -2.71 22.82
C ASP A 118 0.59 -3.75 21.69
N LEU A 119 -0.59 -4.21 21.25
CA LEU A 119 -0.71 -5.08 20.07
C LEU A 119 -0.18 -4.39 18.81
N LEU A 120 -0.61 -3.16 18.53
CA LEU A 120 -0.24 -2.45 17.31
C LEU A 120 1.25 -2.06 17.30
N PHE A 121 1.83 -1.66 18.44
CA PHE A 121 3.27 -1.43 18.53
C PHE A 121 4.09 -2.71 18.28
N ARG A 122 3.64 -3.88 18.78
CA ARG A 122 4.31 -5.16 18.47
C ARG A 122 4.29 -5.46 16.97
N VAL A 123 3.18 -5.19 16.29
CA VAL A 123 3.08 -5.33 14.83
C VAL A 123 4.01 -4.34 14.13
N ALA A 124 4.11 -3.11 14.64
CA ALA A 124 4.92 -2.06 14.03
C ALA A 124 6.44 -2.31 14.18
N ASP A 125 6.88 -2.77 15.35
CA ASP A 125 8.23 -3.28 15.58
C ASP A 125 8.59 -4.40 14.59
N TYR A 126 7.63 -5.31 14.34
CA TYR A 126 7.83 -6.40 13.39
C TYR A 126 8.01 -5.89 11.95
N ARG A 127 7.20 -4.90 11.59
CA ARG A 127 7.17 -4.26 10.28
C ARG A 127 8.42 -3.42 10.00
N THR A 128 8.98 -2.74 11.01
CA THR A 128 10.19 -1.91 10.85
C THR A 128 11.50 -2.71 10.87
N VAL A 129 11.49 -4.00 11.25
CA VAL A 129 12.69 -4.86 11.26
C VAL A 129 12.53 -6.07 10.33
N PRO A 130 12.77 -5.93 9.02
CA PRO A 130 12.88 -7.09 8.16
C PRO A 130 14.33 -7.35 7.74
N GLY A 131 15.12 -7.99 8.62
CA GLY A 131 16.43 -8.59 8.27
C GLY A 131 17.64 -8.24 9.15
N GLY A 132 17.51 -7.35 10.13
CA GLY A 132 18.55 -7.05 11.12
C GLY A 132 18.46 -7.94 12.35
N ASP A 133 19.58 -8.20 13.00
CA ASP A 133 19.75 -8.98 14.23
C ASP A 133 19.09 -8.36 15.48
N GLY A 134 17.90 -7.75 15.39
CA GLY A 134 17.16 -7.24 16.55
C GLY A 134 17.87 -6.19 17.43
N THR A 135 19.07 -5.72 17.04
CA THR A 135 19.88 -4.78 17.81
C THR A 135 19.68 -3.32 17.38
N SER A 136 19.22 -3.07 16.15
CA SER A 136 18.99 -1.72 15.61
C SER A 136 17.56 -1.19 15.86
N LEU A 137 17.04 -1.36 17.07
CA LEU A 137 15.92 -0.54 17.53
C LEU A 137 16.46 0.80 18.06
N ASN A 138 15.87 1.88 17.59
CA ASN A 138 16.08 3.22 18.15
C ASN A 138 15.91 3.16 19.68
N ARG A 139 16.93 3.61 20.43
CA ARG A 139 16.99 3.53 21.91
C ARG A 139 15.79 4.18 22.61
N THR A 140 15.03 5.02 21.90
CA THR A 140 13.90 5.81 22.37
C THR A 140 12.61 5.00 22.55
N THR A 141 12.20 4.16 21.59
CA THR A 141 10.96 3.36 21.70
C THR A 141 11.11 2.18 22.66
N ARG A 142 12.30 1.56 22.72
CA ARG A 142 12.60 0.46 23.66
C ARG A 142 12.58 0.90 25.13
N ARG A 143 12.86 2.18 25.41
CA ARG A 143 12.76 2.78 26.76
C ARG A 143 11.32 3.09 27.17
N ALA A 144 10.39 3.19 26.22
CA ALA A 144 8.98 3.43 26.48
C ALA A 144 8.16 2.14 26.68
N ARG A 145 8.82 0.97 26.78
CA ARG A 145 8.12 -0.31 26.91
C ARG A 145 7.77 -0.60 28.38
N PRO A 146 6.49 -0.76 28.72
CA PRO A 146 6.09 -1.36 29.98
C PRO A 146 6.27 -2.87 29.89
N ARG A 147 6.96 -3.51 30.84
CA ARG A 147 6.71 -4.93 31.11
C ARG A 147 5.37 -4.96 31.86
N THR A 148 4.38 -5.69 31.36
CA THR A 148 3.18 -6.00 32.15
C THR A 148 3.64 -6.64 33.45
N GLY A 149 3.42 -5.94 34.57
CA GLY A 149 3.56 -6.53 35.89
C GLY A 149 2.60 -7.71 36.00
N ARG A 150 2.97 -8.72 36.78
CA ARG A 150 2.19 -9.95 36.99
C ARG A 150 0.79 -9.72 37.60
N ASP A 151 0.48 -8.47 37.93
CA ASP A 151 -0.58 -8.03 38.84
C ASP A 151 -1.65 -7.14 38.17
N GLY A 152 -1.63 -6.98 36.83
CA GLY A 152 -2.75 -6.39 36.08
C GLY A 152 -2.97 -4.87 36.22
N HIS A 153 -1.97 -4.11 36.68
CA HIS A 153 -1.97 -2.63 36.58
C HIS A 153 -1.11 -2.14 35.41
N ALA A 154 -1.61 -1.12 34.70
CA ALA A 154 -0.88 -0.44 33.63
C ALA A 154 0.37 0.26 34.21
N PRO A 155 1.59 0.00 33.73
CA PRO A 155 2.79 0.65 34.28
C PRO A 155 2.89 2.11 33.82
N ASP A 156 3.68 2.93 34.51
CA ASP A 156 3.92 4.37 34.24
C ASP A 156 4.30 4.71 32.77
N GLY A 157 4.84 3.75 32.01
CA GLY A 157 5.14 3.92 30.58
C GLY A 157 3.90 3.93 29.67
N THR A 158 2.76 3.45 30.16
CA THR A 158 1.51 3.34 29.40
C THR A 158 0.83 4.68 29.24
N ASP A 159 0.84 5.52 30.27
CA ASP A 159 0.26 6.87 30.21
C ASP A 159 1.09 7.79 29.29
N ALA A 160 2.42 7.63 29.28
CA ALA A 160 3.28 8.32 28.32
C ALA A 160 3.02 7.87 26.87
N ALA A 161 2.79 6.58 26.64
CA ALA A 161 2.45 6.05 25.32
C ALA A 161 1.08 6.54 24.85
N VAL A 162 0.08 6.58 25.74
CA VAL A 162 -1.24 7.14 25.47
C VAL A 162 -1.13 8.63 25.13
N ALA A 163 -0.37 9.42 25.91
CA ALA A 163 -0.14 10.83 25.61
C ALA A 163 0.55 11.04 24.25
N ALA A 164 1.51 10.18 23.88
CA ALA A 164 2.16 10.22 22.58
C ALA A 164 1.19 9.93 21.42
N VAL A 165 0.25 8.99 21.59
CA VAL A 165 -0.79 8.72 20.60
C VAL A 165 -1.70 9.92 20.41
N VAL A 166 -2.20 10.50 21.50
CA VAL A 166 -3.08 11.67 21.45
C VAL A 166 -2.37 12.81 20.72
N ALA A 167 -1.13 13.13 21.12
CA ALA A 167 -0.34 14.18 20.48
C ALA A 167 -0.07 13.90 19.00
N ALA A 168 0.23 12.66 18.61
CA ALA A 168 0.44 12.29 17.21
C ALA A 168 -0.85 12.37 16.39
N HIS A 169 -1.99 11.97 16.97
CA HIS A 169 -3.30 12.09 16.33
C HIS A 169 -3.71 13.55 16.15
N GLU A 170 -3.53 14.40 17.17
CA GLU A 170 -3.81 15.83 17.10
C GLU A 170 -2.91 16.51 16.05
N ALA A 171 -1.61 16.21 16.04
CA ALA A 171 -0.69 16.73 15.03
C ALA A 171 -1.07 16.30 13.60
N LEU A 172 -1.56 15.07 13.44
CA LEU A 172 -2.11 14.58 12.17
C LEU A 172 -3.33 15.40 11.75
N VAL A 173 -4.31 15.58 12.65
CA VAL A 173 -5.52 16.37 12.38
C VAL A 173 -5.16 17.81 12.01
N ASP A 174 -4.31 18.48 12.79
CA ASP A 174 -3.88 19.87 12.54
C ASP A 174 -3.15 20.02 11.18
N THR A 175 -2.30 19.05 10.83
CA THR A 175 -1.58 19.05 9.54
C THR A 175 -2.56 18.94 8.38
N LEU A 176 -3.55 18.05 8.50
CA LEU A 176 -4.56 17.84 7.46
C LEU A 176 -5.47 19.06 7.32
N ASP A 177 -5.93 19.65 8.43
CA ASP A 177 -6.82 20.82 8.44
C ASP A 177 -6.13 22.07 7.86
N GLY A 178 -4.87 22.30 8.24
CA GLY A 178 -4.08 23.42 7.74
C GLY A 178 -3.80 23.34 6.23
N THR A 179 -3.57 22.13 5.69
CA THR A 179 -3.40 21.89 4.25
C THR A 179 -4.71 22.09 3.48
N LEU A 180 -5.83 21.59 4.00
CA LEU A 180 -7.14 21.72 3.36
C LEU A 180 -7.65 23.17 3.38
N GLY A 181 -7.61 23.86 4.53
CA GLY A 181 -8.02 25.27 4.63
C GLY A 181 -7.19 26.19 3.72
N GLY A 182 -5.88 25.92 3.61
CA GLY A 182 -5.01 26.62 2.67
C GLY A 182 -5.35 26.42 1.19
N THR A 183 -5.89 25.25 0.84
CA THR A 183 -6.30 24.89 -0.54
C THR A 183 -7.64 25.53 -0.90
N LEU A 184 -8.53 25.73 0.08
CA LEU A 184 -9.87 26.29 -0.11
C LEU A 184 -9.90 27.82 -0.19
N ASP A 185 -9.00 28.51 0.53
CA ASP A 185 -9.06 29.97 0.68
C ASP A 185 -8.29 30.76 -0.40
N GLY A 186 -7.52 30.11 -1.26
CA GLY A 186 -6.90 30.70 -2.47
C GLY A 186 -6.02 31.95 -2.26
N THR A 187 -5.68 32.32 -1.03
CA THR A 187 -5.12 33.64 -0.65
C THR A 187 -3.77 33.59 0.06
N GLY A 188 -3.14 32.42 0.13
CA GLY A 188 -1.76 32.31 0.59
C GLY A 188 -0.79 32.53 -0.57
N ASP A 189 0.10 33.52 -0.44
CA ASP A 189 1.40 33.51 -1.13
C ASP A 189 2.19 32.33 -0.54
N ARG A 190 1.88 31.13 -1.00
CA ARG A 190 2.39 29.86 -0.50
C ARG A 190 3.33 29.28 -1.54
N PRO A 191 4.48 28.72 -1.14
CA PRO A 191 5.18 27.79 -2.01
C PRO A 191 4.18 26.66 -2.26
N ASP A 192 3.76 26.51 -3.51
CA ASP A 192 3.08 25.30 -3.95
C ASP A 192 4.11 24.16 -3.76
N PRO A 193 3.91 23.25 -2.78
CA PRO A 193 4.86 22.16 -2.59
C PRO A 193 4.88 21.22 -3.81
N ALA A 194 3.91 21.34 -4.72
CA ALA A 194 3.81 20.65 -6.02
C ALA A 194 4.26 21.52 -7.21
N ALA A 195 4.60 22.81 -7.03
CA ALA A 195 5.14 23.64 -8.12
C ALA A 195 6.62 23.29 -8.33
N GLY A 196 6.85 22.27 -9.15
CA GLY A 196 8.17 21.83 -9.56
C GLY A 196 8.49 20.38 -9.26
N ASP A 197 7.62 19.65 -8.54
CA ASP A 197 7.78 18.20 -8.36
C ASP A 197 6.98 17.43 -9.44
N PRO A 198 7.67 16.77 -10.40
CA PRO A 198 6.99 16.02 -11.44
C PRO A 198 6.29 14.74 -10.91
N ALA A 199 6.55 14.30 -9.67
CA ALA A 199 5.88 13.14 -9.08
C ALA A 199 4.47 13.47 -8.56
N THR A 200 4.21 14.73 -8.20
CA THR A 200 2.89 15.24 -7.79
C THR A 200 2.19 16.00 -8.91
N ALA A 201 2.90 16.32 -10.01
CA ALA A 201 2.32 16.89 -11.22
C ALA A 201 1.18 16.01 -11.75
N GLY A 202 -0.04 16.55 -11.73
CA GLY A 202 -1.24 15.84 -12.15
C GLY A 202 -2.02 15.15 -11.03
N HIS A 203 -1.56 15.18 -9.77
CA HIS A 203 -2.40 14.88 -8.60
C HIS A 203 -3.18 16.13 -8.19
N THR A 204 -4.35 15.96 -7.56
CA THR A 204 -5.13 17.13 -7.10
C THR A 204 -4.39 17.80 -5.94
N PRO A 205 -4.04 19.10 -6.02
CA PRO A 205 -3.43 19.82 -4.90
C PRO A 205 -4.28 19.69 -3.64
N GLY A 206 -3.65 19.35 -2.52
CA GLY A 206 -4.34 19.09 -1.27
C GLY A 206 -4.99 17.71 -1.16
N ALA A 207 -4.65 16.73 -2.03
CA ALA A 207 -5.04 15.31 -1.90
C ALA A 207 -4.12 14.48 -0.97
N TRP A 208 -2.94 15.04 -0.65
CA TRP A 208 -1.91 14.39 0.16
C TRP A 208 -1.27 15.38 1.13
N ALA A 209 -0.91 14.91 2.31
CA ALA A 209 -0.13 15.65 3.30
C ALA A 209 1.00 14.78 3.86
N VAL A 210 2.13 15.39 4.20
CA VAL A 210 3.22 14.71 4.91
C VAL A 210 3.02 14.91 6.41
N VAL A 211 2.89 13.82 7.15
CA VAL A 211 2.50 13.83 8.57
C VAL A 211 3.50 13.01 9.41
N PRO A 212 3.68 13.30 10.70
CA PRO A 212 4.50 12.48 11.59
C PRO A 212 3.99 11.03 11.66
N SER A 213 4.92 10.08 11.72
CA SER A 213 4.66 8.65 11.87
C SER A 213 4.97 8.20 13.30
N LEU A 214 3.98 7.69 14.02
CA LEU A 214 4.12 7.18 15.39
C LEU A 214 4.44 5.68 15.40
N PHE A 215 3.70 4.87 14.66
CA PHE A 215 3.88 3.42 14.67
C PHE A 215 5.10 3.03 13.83
N PHE A 216 5.38 3.77 12.77
CA PHE A 216 6.44 3.43 11.84
C PHE A 216 7.48 4.56 11.67
N PRO A 217 8.18 4.98 12.74
CA PRO A 217 9.07 6.12 12.68
C PRO A 217 10.34 5.86 11.85
N GLY A 218 10.66 4.59 11.56
CA GLY A 218 11.74 4.19 10.66
C GLY A 218 11.26 3.91 9.23
N LEU A 219 9.96 4.00 8.96
CA LEU A 219 9.49 4.04 7.57
C LEU A 219 9.84 5.42 7.03
N ASP A 220 10.73 5.39 6.06
CA ASP A 220 11.11 6.52 5.29
C ASP A 220 10.05 6.70 4.20
N GLY A 221 9.29 7.79 4.17
CA GLY A 221 8.49 8.18 3.00
C GLY A 221 9.30 8.45 1.72
N VAL A 222 10.54 7.94 1.64
CA VAL A 222 11.47 8.02 0.53
C VAL A 222 10.81 7.46 -0.72
N GLY A 223 11.01 8.17 -1.83
CA GLY A 223 10.58 7.76 -3.17
C GLY A 223 9.58 8.67 -3.87
N THR A 224 9.11 9.73 -3.22
CA THR A 224 8.63 10.94 -3.92
C THR A 224 9.55 12.06 -3.48
N PRO A 225 10.33 12.66 -4.39
CA PRO A 225 11.31 13.65 -3.99
C PRO A 225 10.62 14.81 -3.27
N ASP A 226 11.08 15.13 -2.07
CA ASP A 226 11.17 16.54 -1.68
C ASP A 226 12.08 17.22 -2.73
N PRO A 227 11.86 18.49 -3.10
CA PRO A 227 12.74 19.26 -4.00
C PRO A 227 14.25 19.21 -3.66
N THR A 228 14.64 18.67 -2.50
CA THR A 228 16.03 18.47 -2.05
C THR A 228 16.56 17.03 -2.10
N GLY A 229 15.74 16.01 -2.39
CA GLY A 229 16.19 14.62 -2.57
C GLY A 229 16.58 13.85 -1.30
N HIS A 230 16.19 14.30 -0.10
CA HIS A 230 16.56 13.64 1.16
C HIS A 230 15.39 12.89 1.84
N PRO A 231 15.64 11.71 2.44
CA PRO A 231 14.70 11.05 3.35
C PRO A 231 14.28 11.97 4.50
N GLN A 232 13.02 11.94 4.89
CA GLN A 232 12.56 12.48 6.19
C GLN A 232 12.11 11.33 7.10
N PRO A 233 13.03 10.73 7.88
CA PRO A 233 12.69 9.67 8.82
C PRO A 233 11.60 10.13 9.79
N GLY A 234 10.64 9.26 10.06
CA GLY A 234 9.54 9.55 10.98
C GLY A 234 8.38 10.32 10.37
N ARG A 235 8.29 10.37 9.03
CA ARG A 235 7.18 11.00 8.30
C ARG A 235 6.60 10.08 7.24
N LEU A 236 5.28 10.15 7.06
CA LEU A 236 4.53 9.38 6.06
C LEU A 236 3.59 10.29 5.26
N TRP A 237 3.17 9.81 4.09
CA TRP A 237 2.15 10.47 3.27
C TRP A 237 0.76 10.02 3.71
N ALA A 238 -0.08 10.94 4.17
CA ALA A 238 -1.48 10.68 4.49
C ALA A 238 -2.37 11.25 3.37
N ALA A 239 -3.33 10.45 2.91
CA ALA A 239 -4.35 10.93 2.01
C ALA A 239 -5.24 11.91 2.78
N THR A 240 -5.48 13.10 2.25
CA THR A 240 -6.45 14.06 2.81
C THR A 240 -7.85 13.85 2.22
N ALA A 241 -7.96 13.00 1.18
CA ALA A 241 -9.18 12.67 0.45
C ALA A 241 -9.31 11.14 0.28
N PRO A 242 -10.51 10.60 -0.04
CA PRO A 242 -10.77 9.14 -0.08
C PRO A 242 -9.84 8.34 -0.99
N TRP A 243 -9.32 8.99 -2.03
CA TRP A 243 -8.28 8.47 -2.90
C TRP A 243 -7.54 9.65 -3.50
N GLY A 244 -6.25 9.81 -3.17
CA GLY A 244 -5.39 10.81 -3.79
C GLY A 244 -4.81 10.25 -5.09
N GLY A 245 -5.66 10.02 -6.09
CA GLY A 245 -5.21 9.66 -7.43
C GLY A 245 -4.90 10.90 -8.29
N PRO A 246 -4.41 10.68 -9.51
CA PRO A 246 -4.33 11.71 -10.53
C PRO A 246 -5.67 12.46 -10.65
N ALA A 247 -5.60 13.75 -10.95
CA ALA A 247 -6.75 14.60 -11.21
C ALA A 247 -7.70 13.90 -12.21
N ALA A 248 -9.00 14.05 -12.00
CA ALA A 248 -9.99 13.45 -12.87
C ALA A 248 -9.72 13.82 -14.34
N GLY A 249 -9.57 12.80 -15.20
CA GLY A 249 -9.25 12.99 -16.62
C GLY A 249 -7.76 13.18 -16.93
N ALA A 250 -6.85 13.01 -15.96
CA ALA A 250 -5.42 12.98 -16.22
C ALA A 250 -5.09 11.86 -17.23
N PRO A 251 -4.37 12.17 -18.32
CA PRO A 251 -4.06 11.17 -19.33
C PRO A 251 -3.15 10.09 -18.75
N VAL A 252 -3.45 8.84 -19.09
CA VAL A 252 -2.58 7.70 -18.77
C VAL A 252 -1.43 7.68 -19.76
N ILE A 253 -0.19 7.78 -19.27
CA ILE A 253 0.99 7.68 -20.13
C ILE A 253 1.10 6.23 -20.61
N PRO A 254 1.10 5.96 -21.93
CA PRO A 254 1.17 4.60 -22.44
C PRO A 254 2.44 3.85 -22.00
N LEU A 255 2.34 2.53 -21.89
CA LEU A 255 3.47 1.62 -21.64
C LEU A 255 4.08 1.04 -22.93
N ASP A 256 3.54 1.39 -24.10
CA ASP A 256 3.91 0.87 -25.43
C ASP A 256 5.41 1.01 -25.80
N GLU A 257 6.11 1.97 -25.22
CA GLU A 257 7.56 2.16 -25.42
C GLU A 257 8.47 1.22 -24.59
N LEU A 258 7.90 0.49 -23.62
CA LEU A 258 8.55 -0.68 -23.02
C LEU A 258 8.44 -1.87 -23.98
N GLU A 259 9.12 -1.77 -25.12
CA GLU A 259 9.41 -2.94 -25.92
C GLU A 259 10.43 -3.79 -25.15
N PHE A 260 9.93 -4.83 -24.49
CA PHE A 260 10.79 -5.88 -24.00
C PHE A 260 11.46 -6.49 -25.22
N ASP A 261 12.79 -6.36 -25.31
CA ASP A 261 13.57 -7.19 -26.23
C ASP A 261 13.01 -8.61 -26.11
N ARG A 262 12.65 -9.21 -27.24
CA ARG A 262 12.02 -10.54 -27.25
C ARG A 262 12.83 -11.53 -26.42
N ALA A 263 14.14 -11.33 -26.24
CA ALA A 263 14.92 -11.97 -25.19
C ALA A 263 14.89 -11.14 -23.89
N LEU A 264 14.29 -11.72 -22.85
CA LEU A 264 14.30 -11.14 -21.51
C LEU A 264 15.71 -11.18 -20.89
N THR A 265 16.54 -12.13 -21.31
CA THR A 265 17.90 -12.24 -20.79
C THR A 265 18.86 -12.78 -21.85
N ASP A 266 19.98 -12.09 -22.04
CA ASP A 266 21.15 -12.63 -22.74
C ASP A 266 22.01 -13.50 -21.79
N ASP A 267 21.51 -13.80 -20.58
CA ASP A 267 22.21 -14.62 -19.59
C ASP A 267 22.28 -16.07 -20.12
N PRO A 268 23.50 -16.58 -20.41
CA PRO A 268 23.66 -17.94 -20.92
C PRO A 268 23.20 -19.02 -19.93
N ALA A 269 22.96 -18.68 -18.66
CA ALA A 269 22.34 -19.57 -17.68
C ALA A 269 20.83 -19.76 -17.89
N PHE A 270 20.18 -18.88 -18.68
CA PHE A 270 18.74 -18.89 -18.94
C PHE A 270 18.46 -18.68 -20.45
N PRO A 271 18.94 -19.58 -21.32
CA PRO A 271 18.69 -19.45 -22.76
C PRO A 271 17.19 -19.53 -23.06
N GLY A 272 16.77 -18.85 -24.13
CA GLY A 272 15.42 -18.93 -24.65
C GLY A 272 14.35 -18.22 -23.83
N ILE A 273 14.71 -17.50 -22.76
CA ILE A 273 13.72 -16.74 -21.99
C ILE A 273 13.31 -15.48 -22.73
N ALA A 274 11.99 -15.34 -22.92
CA ALA A 274 11.41 -14.32 -23.76
C ALA A 274 10.10 -13.78 -23.18
N LEU A 275 9.72 -12.55 -23.57
CA LEU A 275 8.40 -11.99 -23.30
C LEU A 275 7.63 -11.78 -24.59
N ARG A 276 6.32 -12.02 -24.53
CA ARG A 276 5.37 -11.63 -25.56
C ARG A 276 4.10 -11.08 -24.92
N PRO A 277 3.36 -10.20 -25.60
CA PRO A 277 2.00 -9.86 -25.19
C PRO A 277 1.15 -11.12 -25.00
N ALA A 278 0.28 -11.09 -23.98
CA ALA A 278 -0.75 -12.10 -23.81
C ALA A 278 -1.83 -11.90 -24.89
N ASP A 279 -2.25 -13.00 -25.50
CA ASP A 279 -3.36 -13.05 -26.43
C ASP A 279 -4.58 -13.58 -25.67
N PRO A 280 -5.68 -12.79 -25.54
CA PRO A 280 -6.86 -13.22 -24.81
C PRO A 280 -7.43 -14.55 -25.31
N ASP A 281 -7.48 -14.76 -26.62
CA ASP A 281 -8.07 -15.95 -27.24
C ASP A 281 -7.19 -17.19 -27.03
N ALA A 282 -5.87 -17.01 -27.01
CA ALA A 282 -4.93 -18.12 -26.91
C ALA A 282 -4.47 -18.44 -25.47
N ASP A 283 -4.43 -17.44 -24.58
CA ASP A 283 -3.75 -17.55 -23.28
C ASP A 283 -4.72 -17.58 -22.08
N ALA A 284 -6.00 -17.24 -22.23
CA ALA A 284 -6.94 -17.19 -21.09
C ALA A 284 -7.03 -18.52 -20.31
N ASP A 285 -7.11 -19.65 -21.01
CA ASP A 285 -7.10 -20.98 -20.40
C ASP A 285 -5.79 -21.27 -19.65
N LEU A 286 -4.67 -20.86 -20.23
CA LEU A 286 -3.34 -21.06 -19.66
C LEU A 286 -3.17 -20.25 -18.37
N VAL A 287 -3.50 -18.96 -18.42
CA VAL A 287 -3.41 -18.05 -17.27
C VAL A 287 -4.39 -18.49 -16.17
N SER A 288 -5.63 -18.85 -16.51
CA SER A 288 -6.59 -19.41 -15.55
C SER A 288 -6.06 -20.67 -14.87
N THR A 289 -5.38 -21.55 -15.60
CA THR A 289 -4.76 -22.75 -15.04
C THR A 289 -3.67 -22.39 -14.04
N TRP A 290 -2.78 -21.45 -14.37
CA TRP A 290 -1.72 -21.02 -13.47
C TRP A 290 -2.25 -20.30 -12.24
N MET A 291 -3.24 -19.42 -12.38
CA MET A 291 -3.75 -18.61 -11.27
C MET A 291 -4.56 -19.41 -10.25
N ARG A 292 -4.91 -20.65 -10.59
CA ARG A 292 -5.47 -21.65 -9.66
C ARG A 292 -4.39 -22.50 -8.97
N LEU A 293 -3.11 -22.38 -9.32
CA LEU A 293 -2.02 -23.02 -8.58
C LEU A 293 -1.94 -22.41 -7.17
N PRO A 294 -1.74 -23.21 -6.09
CA PRO A 294 -1.84 -22.72 -4.72
C PRO A 294 -0.99 -21.47 -4.41
N HIS A 295 0.25 -21.41 -4.92
CA HIS A 295 1.16 -20.29 -4.67
C HIS A 295 0.78 -19.01 -5.43
N LEU A 296 0.18 -19.13 -6.61
CA LEU A 296 -0.32 -17.98 -7.38
C LEU A 296 -1.69 -17.54 -6.87
N ALA A 297 -2.59 -18.47 -6.54
CA ALA A 297 -3.85 -18.17 -5.89
C ALA A 297 -3.66 -17.39 -4.57
N ALA A 298 -2.63 -17.72 -3.79
CA ALA A 298 -2.31 -17.02 -2.55
C ALA A 298 -1.81 -15.57 -2.76
N THR A 299 -1.20 -15.28 -3.91
CA THR A 299 -0.49 -14.01 -4.18
C THR A 299 -1.23 -13.10 -5.15
N PHE A 300 -1.72 -13.63 -6.27
CA PHE A 300 -2.55 -12.91 -7.24
C PHE A 300 -4.01 -12.83 -6.81
N ARG A 301 -4.53 -13.89 -6.17
CA ARG A 301 -5.94 -14.01 -5.72
C ARG A 301 -6.96 -13.88 -6.84
N GLN A 302 -6.54 -14.28 -8.04
CA GLN A 302 -7.33 -14.28 -9.27
C GLN A 302 -7.50 -15.71 -9.76
N ALA A 303 -7.89 -16.64 -8.87
CA ALA A 303 -8.16 -18.05 -9.18
C ALA A 303 -9.47 -18.22 -9.97
N TRP A 304 -9.65 -17.39 -11.00
CA TRP A 304 -10.83 -17.25 -11.83
C TRP A 304 -10.84 -18.28 -12.96
N GLY A 305 -12.03 -18.53 -13.50
CA GLY A 305 -12.21 -19.37 -14.68
C GLY A 305 -11.68 -18.72 -15.96
N PRO A 306 -11.47 -19.50 -17.04
CA PRO A 306 -10.95 -19.00 -18.31
C PRO A 306 -11.77 -17.87 -18.91
N GLU A 307 -13.10 -17.89 -18.77
CA GLU A 307 -13.99 -16.88 -19.33
C GLU A 307 -13.78 -15.50 -18.68
N VAL A 308 -13.47 -15.49 -17.37
CA VAL A 308 -13.15 -14.25 -16.65
C VAL A 308 -11.74 -13.77 -17.02
N TRP A 309 -10.79 -14.68 -17.17
CA TRP A 309 -9.43 -14.34 -17.62
C TRP A 309 -9.40 -13.83 -19.06
N HIS A 310 -10.24 -14.35 -19.94
CA HIS A 310 -10.38 -13.86 -21.32
C HIS A 310 -10.82 -12.40 -21.32
N ALA A 311 -11.93 -12.09 -20.62
CA ALA A 311 -12.43 -10.72 -20.50
C ALA A 311 -11.42 -9.77 -19.82
N GLU A 312 -10.68 -10.25 -18.82
CA GLU A 312 -9.63 -9.46 -18.16
C GLU A 312 -8.46 -9.17 -19.11
N LEU A 313 -7.96 -10.17 -19.85
CA LEU A 313 -6.87 -9.97 -20.81
C LEU A 313 -7.29 -9.03 -21.93
N GLU A 314 -8.53 -9.11 -22.44
CA GLU A 314 -9.07 -8.14 -23.40
C GLU A 314 -9.07 -6.72 -22.82
N HIS A 315 -9.54 -6.57 -21.58
CA HIS A 315 -9.59 -5.28 -20.90
C HIS A 315 -8.19 -4.68 -20.72
N LEU A 316 -7.25 -5.47 -20.20
CA LEU A 316 -5.88 -5.04 -19.95
C LEU A 316 -5.14 -4.71 -21.25
N ALA A 317 -5.31 -5.52 -22.30
CA ALA A 317 -4.67 -5.27 -23.59
C ALA A 317 -5.20 -4.00 -24.29
N ALA A 318 -6.46 -3.63 -24.06
CA ALA A 318 -7.05 -2.41 -24.61
C ALA A 318 -6.69 -1.14 -23.80
N HIS A 319 -6.19 -1.27 -22.58
CA HIS A 319 -5.93 -0.14 -21.69
C HIS A 319 -4.47 0.36 -21.81
N PRO A 320 -4.22 1.64 -22.15
CA PRO A 320 -2.87 2.15 -22.42
C PRO A 320 -1.90 2.08 -21.22
N GLY A 321 -2.47 2.06 -20.02
CA GLY A 321 -1.72 1.93 -18.77
C GLY A 321 -1.37 0.51 -18.33
N PHE A 322 -1.70 -0.51 -19.13
CA PHE A 322 -1.41 -1.91 -18.83
C PHE A 322 -0.75 -2.64 -20.00
N GLN A 323 0.06 -3.65 -19.68
CA GLN A 323 0.55 -4.63 -20.65
C GLN A 323 0.55 -6.02 -20.00
N PRO A 324 -0.44 -6.87 -20.33
CA PRO A 324 -0.41 -8.28 -19.95
C PRO A 324 0.56 -9.04 -20.85
N MET A 325 1.47 -9.81 -20.26
CA MET A 325 2.58 -10.47 -20.95
C MET A 325 2.72 -11.92 -20.50
N ILE A 326 3.09 -12.79 -21.43
CA ILE A 326 3.51 -14.16 -21.17
C ILE A 326 5.03 -14.23 -21.16
N LEU A 327 5.58 -14.70 -20.04
CA LEU A 327 6.97 -15.14 -19.94
C LEU A 327 7.08 -16.52 -20.56
N THR A 328 8.00 -16.67 -21.50
CA THR A 328 8.22 -17.90 -22.24
C THR A 328 9.65 -18.41 -22.07
N ARG A 329 9.84 -19.72 -22.24
CA ARG A 329 11.12 -20.37 -22.49
C ARG A 329 11.00 -21.15 -23.79
N ASP A 330 11.86 -20.84 -24.76
CA ASP A 330 11.86 -21.51 -26.07
C ASP A 330 10.48 -21.47 -26.77
N GLY A 331 9.71 -20.41 -26.51
CA GLY A 331 8.34 -20.22 -27.01
C GLY A 331 7.23 -20.80 -26.13
N GLU A 332 7.53 -21.66 -25.17
CA GLU A 332 6.54 -22.21 -24.23
C GLU A 332 6.30 -21.29 -23.04
N GLY A 333 5.02 -21.06 -22.68
CA GLY A 333 4.66 -20.23 -21.53
C GLY A 333 5.09 -20.84 -20.19
N ILE A 334 5.77 -20.05 -19.37
CA ILE A 334 6.26 -20.45 -18.04
C ILE A 334 5.82 -19.50 -16.92
N GLY A 335 5.22 -18.35 -17.26
CA GLY A 335 4.72 -17.40 -16.30
C GLY A 335 3.91 -16.26 -16.93
N TYR A 336 3.22 -15.53 -16.08
CA TYR A 336 2.40 -14.37 -16.43
C TYR A 336 2.98 -13.12 -15.77
N ILE A 337 2.96 -12.01 -16.49
CA ILE A 337 3.44 -10.71 -16.04
C ILE A 337 2.42 -9.65 -16.42
N GLU A 338 2.17 -8.72 -15.51
CA GLU A 338 1.32 -7.56 -15.76
C GLU A 338 2.12 -6.30 -15.43
N LEU A 339 2.40 -5.50 -16.44
CA LEU A 339 2.98 -4.17 -16.26
C LEU A 339 1.86 -3.14 -16.21
N TYR A 340 2.01 -2.15 -15.35
CA TYR A 340 0.94 -1.18 -15.13
C TYR A 340 1.46 0.22 -14.77
N ARG A 341 0.57 1.21 -14.81
CA ARG A 341 0.80 2.57 -14.31
C ARG A 341 0.28 2.72 -12.88
N PRO A 342 1.14 2.60 -11.84
CA PRO A 342 0.72 2.56 -10.44
C PRO A 342 0.01 3.85 -9.99
N ALA A 343 0.31 4.99 -10.61
CA ALA A 343 -0.34 6.26 -10.30
C ALA A 343 -1.88 6.18 -10.40
N HIS A 344 -2.42 5.37 -11.32
CA HIS A 344 -3.86 5.24 -11.54
C HIS A 344 -4.49 4.06 -10.77
N MET A 345 -3.75 3.44 -9.86
CA MET A 345 -4.15 2.24 -9.11
C MET A 345 -4.26 2.53 -7.61
N SER A 346 -4.70 1.55 -6.82
CA SER A 346 -4.80 1.68 -5.37
C SER A 346 -3.49 2.10 -4.70
N ILE A 347 -2.33 1.75 -5.28
CA ILE A 347 -1.02 2.19 -4.78
C ILE A 347 -0.75 3.67 -5.02
N GLY A 348 -1.06 4.20 -6.21
CA GLY A 348 -0.97 5.63 -6.51
C GLY A 348 -2.00 6.46 -5.77
N ALA A 349 -3.08 5.82 -5.35
CA ALA A 349 -4.07 6.41 -4.49
C ALA A 349 -3.80 6.19 -2.98
N ALA A 350 -2.80 5.38 -2.63
CA ALA A 350 -2.25 5.22 -1.27
C ALA A 350 -1.02 6.12 -1.02
N ARG A 351 -0.35 6.62 -2.06
CA ARG A 351 0.69 7.65 -1.94
C ARG A 351 0.88 8.39 -3.25
N PRO A 352 1.36 9.65 -3.24
CA PRO A 352 1.73 10.33 -4.47
C PRO A 352 2.71 9.45 -5.24
N THR A 353 2.44 9.28 -6.52
CA THR A 353 3.22 8.42 -7.41
C THR A 353 3.31 9.11 -8.75
N ASP A 354 4.54 9.26 -9.26
CA ASP A 354 4.79 9.88 -10.56
C ASP A 354 4.01 9.10 -11.65
N PRO A 355 3.21 9.78 -12.49
CA PRO A 355 2.49 9.11 -13.59
C PRO A 355 3.40 8.34 -14.57
N ARG A 356 4.69 8.66 -14.60
CA ARG A 356 5.72 8.00 -15.41
C ARG A 356 6.35 6.79 -14.72
N THR A 357 6.06 6.55 -13.45
CA THR A 357 6.47 5.31 -12.78
C THR A 357 5.82 4.13 -13.48
N ALA A 358 6.54 3.02 -13.60
CA ALA A 358 6.01 1.73 -14.06
C ALA A 358 5.89 0.78 -12.86
N GLY A 359 4.86 -0.06 -12.87
CA GLY A 359 4.64 -1.13 -11.90
C GLY A 359 4.72 -2.49 -12.58
N GLY A 360 4.93 -3.56 -11.80
CA GLY A 360 4.96 -4.92 -12.33
C GLY A 360 4.49 -5.97 -11.33
N HIS A 361 3.57 -6.84 -11.77
CA HIS A 361 3.22 -8.10 -11.11
C HIS A 361 3.78 -9.27 -11.93
N MET A 362 4.23 -10.33 -11.26
CA MET A 362 4.78 -11.51 -11.92
C MET A 362 4.43 -12.78 -11.15
N GLY A 363 4.01 -13.81 -11.88
CA GLY A 363 3.80 -15.16 -11.39
C GLY A 363 4.51 -16.18 -12.27
N LEU A 364 5.32 -17.04 -11.66
CA LEU A 364 5.89 -18.21 -12.34
C LEU A 364 5.03 -19.44 -12.04
N ALA A 365 4.67 -20.18 -13.08
CA ALA A 365 3.84 -21.37 -12.95
C ALA A 365 4.57 -22.51 -12.22
N ASP A 366 5.82 -22.76 -12.62
CA ASP A 366 6.65 -23.84 -12.09
C ASP A 366 7.53 -23.38 -10.91
N LEU A 367 7.28 -23.94 -9.72
CA LEU A 367 8.05 -23.68 -8.50
C LEU A 367 9.54 -24.06 -8.64
N THR A 368 9.89 -25.01 -9.50
CA THR A 368 11.30 -25.37 -9.72
C THR A 368 12.07 -24.22 -10.37
N GLN A 369 11.39 -23.43 -11.22
CA GLN A 369 11.95 -22.23 -11.85
C GLN A 369 12.14 -21.07 -10.86
N ILE A 370 11.30 -20.97 -9.83
CA ILE A 370 11.46 -19.96 -8.79
C ILE A 370 12.81 -20.12 -8.07
N ARG A 371 13.26 -21.36 -7.91
CA ARG A 371 14.49 -21.70 -7.16
C ARG A 371 15.78 -21.57 -7.97
N THR A 372 15.70 -21.33 -9.27
CA THR A 372 16.89 -21.14 -10.13
C THR A 372 17.43 -19.71 -10.07
N GLY A 373 16.66 -18.76 -9.52
CA GLY A 373 16.98 -17.34 -9.56
C GLY A 373 16.41 -16.60 -10.78
N LEU A 374 15.62 -17.29 -11.63
CA LEU A 374 14.99 -16.69 -12.82
C LEU A 374 14.17 -15.44 -12.47
N GLY A 375 13.32 -15.49 -11.44
CA GLY A 375 12.49 -14.35 -11.04
C GLY A 375 13.30 -13.09 -10.71
N ARG A 376 14.45 -13.24 -10.03
CA ARG A 376 15.39 -12.15 -9.76
C ARG A 376 15.92 -11.52 -11.05
N ARG A 377 16.31 -12.35 -12.03
CA ARG A 377 16.81 -11.86 -13.33
C ARG A 377 15.74 -11.11 -14.10
N VAL A 378 14.51 -11.60 -14.05
CA VAL A 378 13.38 -10.95 -14.71
C VAL A 378 13.11 -9.57 -14.08
N VAL A 379 13.11 -9.46 -12.75
CA VAL A 379 12.95 -8.18 -12.04
C VAL A 379 14.10 -7.21 -12.37
N ASP A 380 15.36 -7.66 -12.36
CA ASP A 380 16.53 -6.84 -12.73
C ASP A 380 16.40 -6.28 -14.16
N ARG A 381 15.94 -7.12 -15.11
CA ARG A 381 15.71 -6.71 -16.49
C ARG A 381 14.63 -5.62 -16.61
N PHE A 382 13.50 -5.78 -15.93
CA PHE A 382 12.45 -4.76 -15.91
C PHE A 382 12.97 -3.42 -15.42
N ILE A 383 13.70 -3.42 -14.31
CA ILE A 383 14.31 -2.20 -13.76
C ILE A 383 15.21 -1.54 -14.80
N ARG A 384 16.13 -2.30 -15.41
CA ARG A 384 17.06 -1.79 -16.43
C ARG A 384 16.34 -1.24 -17.66
N GLN A 385 15.27 -1.89 -18.13
CA GLN A 385 14.53 -1.41 -19.30
C GLN A 385 13.74 -0.15 -19.00
N VAL A 386 13.09 -0.06 -17.84
CA VAL A 386 12.44 1.18 -17.40
C VAL A 386 13.46 2.32 -17.30
N HIS A 387 14.66 2.04 -16.76
CA HIS A 387 15.72 3.04 -16.65
C HIS A 387 16.30 3.46 -17.99
N ALA A 388 16.49 2.51 -18.91
CA ALA A 388 16.95 2.77 -20.27
C ALA A 388 15.98 3.62 -21.11
N ARG A 389 14.72 3.76 -20.67
CA ARG A 389 13.71 4.62 -21.30
C ARG A 389 13.49 5.95 -20.56
N ARG A 390 14.29 6.29 -19.54
CA ARG A 390 14.18 7.57 -18.82
C ARG A 390 14.35 8.79 -19.74
N ASP A 391 15.15 8.66 -20.79
CA ASP A 391 15.41 9.68 -21.81
C ASP A 391 14.18 10.10 -22.63
N THR A 392 13.21 9.18 -22.78
CA THR A 392 11.91 9.46 -23.44
C THR A 392 11.06 10.47 -22.67
N GLY A 393 11.37 10.69 -21.37
CA GLY A 393 10.54 11.46 -20.47
C GLY A 393 9.23 10.77 -20.07
N ARG A 394 8.98 9.53 -20.52
CA ARG A 394 7.77 8.73 -20.18
C ARG A 394 7.97 7.73 -19.04
N PHE A 395 9.22 7.55 -18.60
CA PHE A 395 9.58 6.61 -17.55
C PHE A 395 10.49 7.25 -16.52
N THR A 396 10.29 6.89 -15.25
CA THR A 396 11.18 7.31 -14.15
C THR A 396 11.78 6.10 -13.46
N HIS A 397 10.97 5.22 -12.89
CA HIS A 397 11.45 4.06 -12.15
C HIS A 397 10.39 2.97 -12.11
N LEU A 398 10.82 1.75 -11.80
CA LEU A 398 9.95 0.65 -11.41
C LEU A 398 9.56 0.76 -9.93
N LEU A 399 8.27 0.55 -9.64
CA LEU A 399 7.67 0.34 -8.33
C LEU A 399 7.20 -1.12 -8.23
N SER A 400 7.42 -1.77 -7.09
CA SER A 400 6.91 -3.12 -6.84
C SER A 400 6.32 -3.24 -5.44
N GLU A 401 5.21 -3.96 -5.32
CA GLU A 401 4.43 -4.08 -4.08
C GLU A 401 4.11 -5.55 -3.73
N PRO A 402 5.14 -6.41 -3.55
CA PRO A 402 4.93 -7.78 -3.10
C PRO A 402 4.23 -7.84 -1.75
N ASP A 403 3.33 -8.81 -1.59
CA ASP A 403 2.77 -9.16 -0.27
C ASP A 403 3.92 -9.52 0.68
N ILE A 404 3.91 -8.97 1.89
CA ILE A 404 4.94 -9.20 2.91
C ILE A 404 5.09 -10.70 3.27
N ARG A 405 4.03 -11.49 3.05
CA ARG A 405 4.00 -12.94 3.25
C ARG A 405 4.60 -13.72 2.08
N ASN A 406 5.11 -13.05 1.05
CA ASN A 406 5.85 -13.65 -0.05
C ASN A 406 7.37 -13.37 0.10
N PRO A 407 8.07 -14.07 1.01
CA PRO A 407 9.48 -13.82 1.28
C PRO A 407 10.38 -14.09 0.06
N ALA A 408 9.95 -14.94 -0.87
CA ALA A 408 10.67 -15.20 -2.10
C ALA A 408 10.71 -13.97 -3.02
N MET A 409 9.55 -13.32 -3.25
CA MET A 409 9.49 -12.10 -4.06
C MET A 409 10.12 -10.90 -3.35
N VAL A 410 9.86 -10.73 -2.05
CA VAL A 410 10.51 -9.70 -1.22
C VAL A 410 12.04 -9.85 -1.28
N GLY A 411 12.55 -11.07 -1.12
CA GLY A 411 13.98 -11.36 -1.26
C GLY A 411 14.51 -11.09 -2.68
N ALA A 412 13.78 -11.51 -3.71
CA ALA A 412 14.17 -11.28 -5.10
C ALA A 412 14.36 -9.78 -5.38
N ILE A 413 13.38 -8.95 -5.02
CA ILE A 413 13.41 -7.49 -5.30
C ILE A 413 14.50 -6.79 -4.48
N ARG A 414 14.71 -7.16 -3.21
CA ARG A 414 15.81 -6.63 -2.39
C ARG A 414 17.18 -6.87 -3.00
N HIS A 415 17.34 -7.96 -3.73
CA HIS A 415 18.60 -8.31 -4.39
C HIS A 415 18.77 -7.69 -5.80
N THR A 416 17.77 -6.96 -6.31
CA THR A 416 17.79 -6.31 -7.63
C THR A 416 17.87 -4.80 -7.52
N VAL A 417 18.77 -4.30 -6.67
CA VAL A 417 19.08 -2.87 -6.42
C VAL A 417 17.91 -1.99 -5.95
N ALA A 418 16.69 -2.51 -5.89
CA ALA A 418 15.52 -1.78 -5.43
C ALA A 418 15.57 -1.55 -3.91
N TRP A 419 15.16 -0.35 -3.51
CA TRP A 419 15.14 0.10 -2.12
C TRP A 419 13.76 -0.07 -1.54
N GLU A 420 13.68 -0.59 -0.32
CA GLU A 420 12.45 -0.61 0.45
C GLU A 420 12.06 0.83 0.81
N GLN A 421 10.81 1.20 0.54
CA GLN A 421 10.29 2.54 0.75
C GLN A 421 9.33 2.52 1.93
N ALA A 422 8.30 1.69 1.86
CA ALA A 422 7.21 1.74 2.82
C ALA A 422 6.58 0.37 3.03
N LEU A 423 5.84 0.25 4.11
CA LEU A 423 4.85 -0.80 4.28
C LEU A 423 3.47 -0.21 4.11
N VAL A 424 2.71 -0.78 3.19
CA VAL A 424 1.35 -0.32 2.87
C VAL A 424 0.40 -1.47 3.13
N SER A 425 -0.72 -1.22 3.81
CA SER A 425 -1.76 -2.22 4.02
C SER A 425 -3.01 -1.82 3.26
N PHE A 426 -3.39 -2.66 2.31
CA PHE A 426 -4.70 -2.61 1.67
C PHE A 426 -5.67 -3.51 2.42
N PRO A 427 -6.99 -3.33 2.29
CA PRO A 427 -7.98 -4.18 2.96
C PRO A 427 -7.75 -5.69 2.74
N HIS A 428 -7.19 -6.03 1.57
CA HIS A 428 -6.94 -7.41 1.20
C HIS A 428 -5.50 -7.86 1.50
N LYS A 429 -4.45 -7.03 1.43
CA LYS A 429 -3.05 -7.47 1.57
C LYS A 429 -2.17 -6.42 2.26
N SER A 430 -1.11 -6.84 2.93
CA SER A 430 -0.03 -5.95 3.36
C SER A 430 1.17 -6.15 2.44
N VAL A 431 1.72 -5.06 1.93
CA VAL A 431 2.81 -5.07 0.95
C VAL A 431 4.05 -4.37 1.47
N VAL A 432 5.20 -4.82 0.99
CA VAL A 432 6.46 -4.07 1.06
C VAL A 432 6.61 -3.32 -0.25
N LEU A 433 6.69 -2.00 -0.18
CA LEU A 433 6.86 -1.16 -1.34
C LEU A 433 8.34 -1.01 -1.66
N PHE A 434 8.73 -1.37 -2.87
CA PHE A 434 10.09 -1.20 -3.39
C PHE A 434 10.12 -0.20 -4.53
N SER A 435 11.16 0.62 -4.57
CA SER A 435 11.42 1.56 -5.67
C SER A 435 12.84 1.40 -6.21
N SER A 436 12.96 1.46 -7.53
CA SER A 436 14.24 1.54 -8.24
C SER A 436 14.73 2.97 -8.47
N ALA A 437 14.09 3.99 -7.89
CA ALA A 437 14.46 5.39 -8.11
C ALA A 437 15.87 5.76 -7.60
N GLY A 438 16.33 5.14 -6.52
CA GLY A 438 17.67 5.35 -5.94
C GLY A 438 18.78 4.51 -6.58
N VAL A 439 18.60 4.11 -7.83
CA VAL A 439 19.54 3.27 -8.59
C VAL A 439 19.83 3.98 -9.90
N ASP A 440 21.12 4.14 -10.19
CA ASP A 440 21.66 4.64 -11.46
C ASP A 440 22.10 3.49 -12.37
#